data_AF-A0A2U1PHI2-F1
#
_entry.id   AF-A0A2U1PHI2-F1
#
_cell.length_a   1.000
_cell.length_b   1.000
_cell.length_c   1.000
_cell.angle_alpha   90.00
_cell.angle_beta   90.00
_cell.angle_gamma   90.00
#
_symmetry.space_group_name_H-M   'P 1'
#
loop_
_entity.id
_entity.type
_entity.pdbx_description
1 polymer ?
#
loop_
_entity_poly.entity_id
_entity_poly.type
_entity_poly.pdbx_seq_one_letter_code
_entity_poly.pdbx_strand_id
1 'polypeptide(L)'
;MVKGKYPQDYIKKGPVIQARIGPYNGIQFAGLPNFKPDSYYAYKFYMVVNQKEMYFMISFNSTTYFLRSIATPGGKLEIWHMNTQSLQTNFHSKNNKVIRVTLSIISAGLVVLGLILTFYAWSKRKKRPDAETQGKRSSS
;
A
#
# COMPACT_ATOMS: atom_id res chain seq x y z
N MET A 1 0.43 28.00 -31.86
CA MET A 1 -0.26 26.83 -32.46
C MET A 1 -0.99 27.29 -33.72
N VAL A 2 -0.88 26.55 -34.83
CA VAL A 2 -1.56 26.87 -36.10
C VAL A 2 -3.03 26.42 -36.01
N LYS A 3 -3.97 27.29 -36.41
CA LYS A 3 -5.41 27.01 -36.46
C LYS A 3 -5.64 25.74 -37.30
N GLY A 4 -6.17 24.67 -36.68
CA GLY A 4 -6.48 23.40 -37.34
C GLY A 4 -5.51 22.22 -37.11
N LYS A 5 -4.37 22.42 -36.44
CA LYS A 5 -3.45 21.33 -36.07
C LYS A 5 -3.47 21.05 -34.57
N TYR A 6 -4.56 20.44 -34.11
CA TYR A 6 -4.66 19.98 -32.72
C TYR A 6 -4.09 18.56 -32.58
N PRO A 7 -3.34 18.28 -31.50
CA PRO A 7 -3.05 16.91 -31.10
C PRO A 7 -4.34 16.09 -31.01
N GLN A 8 -4.31 14.88 -31.55
CA GLN A 8 -5.44 13.96 -31.56
C GLN A 8 -4.96 12.56 -31.21
N ASP A 9 -5.71 11.89 -30.35
CA ASP A 9 -5.45 10.49 -30.04
C ASP A 9 -6.23 9.54 -30.95
N TYR A 10 -5.57 8.44 -31.30
CA TYR A 10 -6.07 7.40 -32.19
C TYR A 10 -5.75 6.04 -31.62
N ILE A 11 -6.70 5.11 -31.74
CA ILE A 11 -6.42 3.68 -31.60
C ILE A 11 -6.22 3.13 -33.01
N LYS A 12 -5.09 2.48 -33.24
CA LYS A 12 -4.70 1.93 -34.54
C LYS A 12 -4.42 0.44 -34.44
N LYS A 13 -4.74 -0.29 -35.52
CA LYS A 13 -4.30 -1.65 -35.78
C LYS A 13 -3.41 -1.62 -37.02
N GLY A 14 -2.10 -1.57 -36.81
CA GLY A 14 -1.13 -1.28 -37.87
C GLY A 14 -1.40 0.09 -38.50
N PRO A 15 -1.54 0.20 -39.84
CA PRO A 15 -1.82 1.47 -40.51
C PRO A 15 -3.30 1.91 -40.39
N VAL A 16 -4.20 1.00 -39.97
CA VAL A 16 -5.66 1.24 -39.98
C VAL A 16 -6.10 1.90 -38.67
N ILE A 17 -6.82 3.00 -38.78
CA ILE A 17 -7.47 3.67 -37.63
C ILE A 17 -8.70 2.86 -37.23
N GLN A 18 -8.74 2.38 -35.99
CA GLN A 18 -9.87 1.64 -35.41
C GLN A 18 -10.83 2.60 -34.69
N ALA A 19 -10.28 3.58 -33.97
CA ALA A 19 -11.06 4.61 -33.29
C ALA A 19 -10.31 5.95 -33.26
N ARG A 20 -11.06 7.04 -33.35
CA ARG A 20 -10.56 8.41 -33.18
C ARG A 20 -11.06 8.95 -31.85
N ILE A 21 -10.16 9.10 -30.88
CA ILE A 21 -10.46 9.76 -29.60
C ILE A 21 -10.55 11.27 -29.81
N GLY A 22 -9.80 11.82 -30.76
CA GLY A 22 -9.92 13.22 -31.19
C GLY A 22 -9.17 14.20 -30.30
N PRO A 23 -9.37 15.51 -30.48
CA PRO A 23 -8.68 16.53 -29.72
C PRO A 23 -9.26 16.69 -28.32
N TYR A 24 -8.40 17.07 -27.37
CA TYR A 24 -8.81 17.49 -26.03
C TYR A 24 -9.31 18.93 -26.08
N ASN A 25 -10.54 19.19 -25.63
CA ASN A 25 -11.17 20.51 -25.70
C ASN A 25 -10.99 21.36 -24.42
N GLY A 26 -10.16 20.91 -23.47
CA GLY A 26 -10.01 21.53 -22.16
C GLY A 26 -10.78 20.81 -21.05
N ILE A 27 -11.79 20.01 -21.40
CA ILE A 27 -12.64 19.26 -20.45
C ILE A 27 -12.61 17.76 -20.75
N GLN A 28 -12.78 17.39 -22.01
CA GLN A 28 -12.83 16.00 -22.46
C GLN A 28 -12.34 15.86 -23.90
N PHE A 29 -12.16 14.61 -24.32
CA PHE A 29 -11.87 14.29 -25.72
C PHE A 29 -13.15 14.30 -26.55
N ALA A 30 -13.09 14.88 -27.75
CA ALA A 30 -14.25 15.02 -28.64
C ALA A 30 -14.87 13.67 -29.07
N GLY A 31 -14.07 12.61 -29.17
CA GLY A 31 -14.52 11.25 -29.48
C GLY A 31 -15.14 10.49 -28.30
N LEU A 32 -15.22 11.11 -27.13
CA LEU A 32 -15.81 10.55 -25.91
C LEU A 32 -16.93 11.47 -25.38
N PRO A 33 -18.01 11.74 -26.14
CA PRO A 33 -19.02 12.74 -25.77
C PRO A 33 -19.81 12.36 -24.51
N ASN A 34 -20.07 11.07 -24.30
CA ASN A 34 -20.88 10.56 -23.18
C ASN A 34 -20.06 10.17 -21.94
N PHE A 35 -18.78 10.53 -21.93
CA PHE A 35 -17.89 10.16 -20.85
C PHE A 35 -18.17 11.04 -19.62
N LYS A 36 -18.84 10.46 -18.62
CA LYS A 36 -19.05 11.07 -17.31
C LYS A 36 -18.22 10.30 -16.28
N PRO A 37 -17.27 10.94 -15.58
CA PRO A 37 -16.61 10.32 -14.44
C PRO A 37 -17.67 9.89 -13.42
N ASP A 38 -17.51 8.70 -12.85
CA ASP A 38 -18.37 8.22 -11.76
C ASP A 38 -18.29 9.21 -10.58
N SER A 39 -19.44 9.51 -9.95
CA SER A 39 -19.49 10.42 -8.81
C SER A 39 -18.71 9.91 -7.61
N TYR A 40 -18.56 8.59 -7.47
CA TYR A 40 -17.82 7.99 -6.35
C TYR A 40 -16.31 8.19 -6.47
N TYR A 41 -15.78 8.30 -7.68
CA TYR A 41 -14.35 8.50 -7.95
C TYR A 41 -14.20 9.51 -9.08
N ALA A 42 -14.18 10.79 -8.74
CA ALA A 42 -13.97 11.85 -9.72
C ALA A 42 -12.51 11.83 -10.19
N TYR A 43 -12.23 11.20 -11.33
CA TYR A 43 -10.95 11.33 -12.01
C TYR A 43 -11.04 12.43 -13.07
N LYS A 44 -9.99 13.25 -13.13
CA LYS A 44 -9.86 14.37 -14.06
C LYS A 44 -8.87 14.00 -15.14
N PHE A 45 -9.27 14.23 -16.38
CA PHE A 45 -8.34 14.27 -17.50
C PHE A 45 -7.81 15.68 -17.64
N TYR A 46 -6.54 15.79 -17.95
CA TYR A 46 -6.00 17.01 -18.52
C TYR A 46 -4.87 16.66 -19.46
N MET A 47 -4.69 17.53 -20.44
CA MET A 47 -3.61 17.42 -21.41
C MET A 47 -2.61 18.53 -21.14
N VAL A 48 -1.35 18.17 -21.03
CA VAL A 48 -0.24 19.13 -21.01
C VAL A 48 0.29 19.23 -22.43
N VAL A 49 0.28 20.44 -22.97
CA VAL A 49 0.84 20.76 -24.29
C VAL A 49 1.68 22.01 -24.16
N ASN A 50 2.99 21.86 -24.26
CA ASN A 50 3.92 22.99 -24.30
C ASN A 50 5.05 22.72 -25.31
N GLN A 51 6.07 23.58 -25.35
CA GLN A 51 7.16 23.45 -26.32
C GLN A 51 8.09 22.26 -26.04
N LYS A 52 8.11 21.74 -24.81
CA LYS A 52 9.02 20.67 -24.35
C LYS A 52 8.32 19.31 -24.31
N GLU A 53 7.04 19.28 -23.97
CA GLU A 53 6.32 18.04 -23.66
C GLU A 53 4.86 18.07 -24.11
N MET A 54 4.36 16.86 -24.41
CA MET A 54 2.97 16.60 -24.72
C MET A 54 2.56 15.27 -24.10
N TYR A 55 1.63 15.29 -23.17
CA TYR A 55 1.08 14.08 -22.56
C TYR A 55 -0.35 14.31 -22.07
N PHE A 56 -1.09 13.21 -21.97
CA PHE A 56 -2.34 13.17 -21.23
C PHE A 56 -2.06 12.64 -19.82
N MET A 57 -2.75 13.19 -18.83
CA MET A 57 -2.68 12.73 -17.46
C MET A 57 -4.07 12.43 -16.95
N ILE A 58 -4.17 11.34 -16.20
CA ILE A 58 -5.37 10.98 -15.44
C ILE A 58 -5.03 11.20 -13.98
N SER A 59 -5.64 12.22 -13.37
CA SER A 59 -5.53 12.45 -11.93
C SER A 59 -6.76 11.90 -11.25
N PHE A 60 -6.55 11.04 -10.25
CA PHE A 60 -7.60 10.50 -9.40
C PHE A 60 -7.12 10.53 -7.96
N ASN A 61 -8.03 10.78 -7.02
CA ASN A 61 -7.72 10.79 -5.59
C ASN A 61 -8.60 9.75 -4.90
N SER A 62 -8.04 8.56 -4.69
CA SER A 62 -8.71 7.49 -3.96
C SER A 62 -7.69 6.61 -3.25
N THR A 63 -7.99 6.24 -2.00
CA THR A 63 -7.19 5.29 -1.22
C THR A 63 -7.66 3.84 -1.39
N THR A 64 -8.82 3.64 -2.02
CA THR A 64 -9.49 2.35 -2.15
C THR A 64 -9.54 1.84 -3.58
N TYR A 65 -9.37 2.70 -4.59
CA TYR A 65 -9.46 2.33 -6.00
C TYR A 65 -8.14 2.54 -6.74
N PHE A 66 -7.77 1.57 -7.56
CA PHE A 66 -6.78 1.75 -8.61
C PHE A 66 -7.45 1.85 -9.97
N LEU A 67 -6.94 2.76 -10.78
CA LEU A 67 -7.36 2.97 -12.16
C LEU A 67 -6.29 2.41 -13.11
N ARG A 68 -6.73 1.64 -14.11
CA ARG A 68 -5.86 1.13 -15.18
C ARG A 68 -6.49 1.39 -16.53
N SER A 69 -5.77 2.08 -17.41
CA SER A 69 -6.14 2.21 -18.81
C SER A 69 -5.59 1.01 -19.60
N ILE A 70 -6.43 0.35 -20.38
CA ILE A 70 -6.09 -0.85 -21.14
C ILE A 70 -6.54 -0.69 -22.59
N ALA A 71 -5.60 -0.86 -23.51
CA ALA A 71 -5.91 -1.11 -24.92
C ALA A 71 -6.17 -2.62 -25.08
N THR A 72 -7.44 -2.98 -25.30
CA THR A 72 -7.84 -4.37 -25.49
C THR A 72 -7.38 -4.90 -26.86
N PRO A 73 -7.19 -6.22 -27.01
CA PRO A 73 -6.91 -6.83 -28.32
C PRO A 73 -7.98 -6.53 -29.38
N GLY A 74 -9.22 -6.26 -28.96
CA GLY A 74 -10.32 -5.84 -29.83
C GLY A 74 -10.26 -4.38 -30.29
N GLY A 75 -9.21 -3.63 -29.94
CA GLY A 75 -9.03 -2.24 -30.38
C GLY A 75 -9.87 -1.22 -29.62
N LYS A 76 -10.32 -1.55 -28.42
CA LYS A 76 -11.03 -0.63 -27.52
C LYS A 76 -10.11 -0.14 -26.41
N LEU A 77 -10.24 1.13 -26.05
CA LEU A 77 -9.63 1.69 -24.85
C LEU A 77 -10.65 1.55 -23.71
N GLU A 78 -10.24 0.86 -22.65
CA GLU A 78 -11.06 0.65 -21.47
C GLU A 78 -10.35 1.20 -20.23
N ILE A 79 -11.15 1.65 -19.27
CA ILE A 79 -10.67 2.11 -17.97
C ILE A 79 -11.21 1.15 -16.93
N TRP A 80 -10.30 0.38 -16.36
CA TRP A 80 -10.60 -0.63 -15.36
C TRP A 80 -10.45 -0.01 -13.97
N HIS A 81 -11.42 -0.31 -13.11
CA HIS A 81 -11.47 0.15 -11.73
C HIS A 81 -11.32 -1.06 -10.82
N MET A 82 -10.28 -1.06 -9.99
CA MET A 82 -10.02 -2.13 -9.05
C MET A 82 -10.22 -1.64 -7.62
N ASN A 83 -11.24 -2.14 -6.94
CA ASN A 83 -11.44 -1.92 -5.51
C ASN A 83 -10.45 -2.78 -4.72
N THR A 84 -9.67 -2.14 -3.84
CA THR A 84 -8.65 -2.79 -3.01
C THR A 84 -8.95 -2.76 -1.52
N GLN A 85 -10.13 -2.28 -1.11
CA GLN A 85 -10.55 -2.19 0.28
C GLN A 85 -10.56 -3.58 0.96
N SER A 86 -11.04 -4.61 0.26
CA SER A 86 -11.01 -5.98 0.77
C SER A 86 -9.58 -6.51 0.93
N LEU A 87 -8.67 -6.16 0.02
CA LEU A 87 -7.27 -6.55 0.13
C LEU A 87 -6.61 -5.85 1.33
N GLN A 88 -6.79 -4.54 1.46
CA GLN A 88 -6.26 -3.74 2.58
C GLN A 88 -6.72 -4.28 3.93
N THR A 89 -8.01 -4.58 4.09
CA THR A 89 -8.57 -5.13 5.33
C THR A 89 -8.03 -6.53 5.63
N ASN A 90 -7.87 -7.38 4.62
CA ASN A 90 -7.28 -8.71 4.80
C ASN A 90 -5.79 -8.65 5.17
N PHE A 91 -5.00 -7.78 4.53
CA PHE A 91 -3.61 -7.54 4.90
C PHE A 91 -3.50 -7.04 6.33
N HIS A 92 -4.33 -6.06 6.72
CA HIS A 92 -4.35 -5.54 8.09
C HIS A 92 -4.72 -6.63 9.10
N SER A 93 -5.76 -7.43 8.84
CA SER A 93 -6.16 -8.54 9.70
C SER A 93 -5.06 -9.61 9.84
N LYS A 94 -4.43 -10.00 8.73
CA LYS A 94 -3.32 -10.98 8.73
C LYS A 94 -2.15 -10.47 9.57
N ASN A 95 -1.73 -9.22 9.36
CA ASN A 95 -0.63 -8.61 10.10
C ASN A 95 -0.94 -8.51 11.60
N ASN A 96 -2.15 -8.09 11.97
CA ASN A 96 -2.57 -8.01 13.37
C ASN A 96 -2.57 -9.38 14.07
N LYS A 97 -2.96 -10.45 13.38
CA LYS A 97 -2.87 -11.82 13.90
C LYS A 97 -1.42 -12.24 14.13
N VAL A 98 -0.52 -11.99 13.17
CA VAL A 98 0.92 -12.30 13.30
C VAL A 98 1.54 -11.56 14.48
N ILE A 99 1.28 -10.25 14.61
CA ILE A 99 1.82 -9.42 15.70
C ILE A 99 1.34 -9.93 17.07
N ARG A 100 0.06 -10.30 17.20
CA ARG A 100 -0.46 -10.84 18.47
C ARG A 100 0.23 -12.13 18.89
N VAL A 101 0.49 -13.03 17.94
CA VAL A 101 1.18 -14.30 18.21
C VAL A 101 2.63 -14.06 18.61
N THR A 102 3.37 -13.22 17.89
CA THR A 102 4.79 -12.96 18.21
C THR A 102 4.96 -12.26 19.56
N LEU A 103 4.11 -11.29 19.90
CA LEU A 103 4.13 -10.64 21.22
C LEU A 103 3.84 -11.60 22.37
N SER A 104 2.93 -12.57 22.17
CA SER A 104 2.59 -13.57 23.19
C SER A 104 3.74 -14.56 23.43
N ILE A 105 4.45 -14.97 22.37
CA ILE A 105 5.61 -15.86 22.49
C ILE A 105 6.78 -15.15 23.20
N ILE A 106 7.05 -13.89 22.85
CA ILE A 106 8.11 -13.10 23.49
C ILE A 106 7.82 -12.91 24.99
N SER A 107 6.58 -12.59 25.36
CA SER A 107 6.20 -12.39 26.77
C SER A 107 6.34 -13.68 27.58
N ALA A 108 5.89 -14.82 27.04
CA ALA A 108 6.06 -16.12 27.68
C ALA A 108 7.54 -16.46 27.90
N GLY A 109 8.39 -16.16 26.91
CA GLY A 109 9.85 -16.33 27.03
C GLY A 109 10.47 -15.50 28.16
N LEU A 110 10.09 -14.22 28.28
CA LEU A 110 10.56 -13.35 29.37
C LEU A 110 10.11 -13.84 30.75
N VAL A 111 8.87 -14.32 30.88
CA VAL A 111 8.34 -14.88 32.13
C VAL A 111 9.11 -16.14 32.54
N VAL A 112 9.33 -17.07 31.61
CA VAL A 112 10.10 -18.30 31.87
C VAL A 112 11.53 -17.99 32.27
N LEU A 113 12.18 -17.03 31.59
CA LEU A 113 13.53 -16.59 31.95
C LEU A 113 13.58 -16.02 33.38
N GLY A 114 12.60 -15.19 33.76
CA GLY A 114 12.46 -14.68 35.11
C GLY A 114 12.29 -15.79 36.17
N LEU A 115 11.47 -16.80 35.87
CA LEU A 115 11.27 -17.96 36.75
C LEU A 115 12.56 -18.79 36.92
N ILE A 116 13.34 -18.99 35.85
CA ILE A 116 14.62 -19.69 35.91
C ILE A 116 15.62 -18.91 36.77
N LEU A 117 15.73 -17.59 36.59
CA LEU A 117 16.63 -16.74 37.37
C LEU A 117 16.26 -16.71 38.85
N THR A 118 14.96 -16.61 39.16
CA THR A 118 14.48 -16.65 40.56
C THR A 118 14.72 -18.02 41.21
N PHE A 119 14.46 -19.12 40.49
CA PHE A 119 14.77 -20.47 40.96
C PHE A 119 16.27 -20.68 41.17
N TYR A 120 17.09 -20.17 40.25
CA TYR A 120 18.55 -20.21 40.37
C TYR A 120 19.03 -19.44 41.61
N ALA A 121 18.53 -18.23 41.84
CA ALA A 121 18.87 -17.45 43.03
C ALA A 121 18.42 -18.15 44.33
N TRP A 122 17.22 -18.72 44.34
CA TRP A 122 16.67 -19.44 45.49
C TRP A 122 17.46 -20.71 45.82
N SER A 123 17.78 -21.53 44.80
CA SER A 123 18.58 -22.75 44.97
C SER A 123 20.01 -22.44 45.45
N LYS A 124 20.60 -21.35 44.96
CA LYS A 124 21.91 -20.88 45.44
C LYS A 124 21.87 -20.42 46.90
N ARG A 125 20.80 -19.76 47.36
CA ARG A 125 20.62 -19.41 48.78
C ARG A 125 20.53 -20.64 49.66
N LYS A 126 19.78 -21.68 49.25
CA LYS A 126 19.65 -22.93 50.03
C LYS A 126 20.97 -23.68 50.21
N LYS A 127 21.93 -23.51 49.28
CA LYS A 127 23.29 -24.07 49.36
C LYS A 127 24.28 -23.24 50.20
N ARG A 128 23.87 -22.10 50.78
CA ARG A 128 24.65 -21.40 51.82
C ARG A 128 24.10 -21.77 53.22
N PRO A 129 24.51 -22.88 53.84
CA PRO A 129 24.31 -23.07 55.27
C PRO A 129 25.34 -22.21 56.03
N ASP A 130 24.85 -21.24 56.80
CA ASP A 130 25.43 -20.66 58.02
C ASP A 130 26.96 -20.50 58.13
N ALA A 131 27.60 -19.89 57.13
CA ALA A 131 28.99 -19.44 57.24
C ALA A 131 29.15 -18.12 58.03
N GLU A 132 28.08 -17.59 58.64
CA GLU A 132 28.11 -16.32 59.39
C GLU A 132 28.09 -16.46 60.93
N THR A 133 28.02 -17.67 61.48
CA THR A 133 28.02 -17.85 62.96
C THR A 133 29.41 -18.04 63.57
N GLN A 134 30.48 -18.17 62.77
CA GLN A 134 31.85 -18.39 63.29
C GLN A 134 32.76 -17.15 63.33
N GLY A 135 32.29 -15.95 62.97
CA GLY A 135 33.10 -14.72 63.01
C GLY A 135 33.02 -13.90 64.31
N LYS A 136 32.18 -14.29 65.29
CA LYS A 136 31.82 -13.43 66.45
C LYS A 136 32.25 -13.93 67.83
N ARG A 137 33.13 -14.94 67.93
CA ARG A 137 33.53 -15.53 69.23
C ARG A 137 35.03 -15.49 69.56
N SER A 138 35.89 -14.85 68.78
CA SER A 138 37.34 -14.77 69.06
C SER A 138 37.81 -13.38 69.50
N SER A 139 37.02 -12.70 70.34
CA SER A 139 37.47 -11.50 71.07
C SER A 139 37.02 -11.58 72.52
N SER A 140 37.81 -12.25 73.36
CA SER A 140 37.94 -11.97 74.79
C SER A 140 39.23 -12.55 75.30
#